data_AF-A0A0F6W8A2-F1
#
_entry.id   AF-A0A0F6W8A2-F1
#
_cell.length_a   1.000
_cell.length_b   1.000
_cell.length_c   1.000
_cell.angle_alpha   90.00
_cell.angle_beta   90.00
_cell.angle_gamma   90.00
#
_symmetry.space_group_name_H-M   'P 1'
#
loop_
_entity.id
_entity.type
_entity.pdbx_description
1 polymer ?
#
loop_
_entity_poly.entity_id
_entity_poly.type
_entity_poly.pdbx_seq_one_letter_code
_entity_poly.pdbx_strand_id
1 'polypeptide(L)'
;MLSRLEALCRLDDALVARVRRGDDLRGLATSCAITIAIGAGAYGAAFGMWRAPEMALYVALKLPLLLAAIALCTIGTSALLATVLRSKLTLRQTAICILISLAVSAALLGALAPISMLVVAIAPPPDPIASGLAIDDPRVAPSMAVARALLLFHVAVVACAGSAGVLRLRGLLTRLVDDEDAARRVLVSWLVVQLAVGAELSWLLRPFFGKPHLPPSFLRVEALHGNFVEEVGSLMVTTFGHDAPIASATLVLVALVVLAWALRGGPREVVFEVVPAGLRAAGSVIAWTSVVAVRAAYDEVHVEIRDAATLTRDTWTMRCRDRHEARALVERIERARGSIGPFRDAPASG
;
A
#
# COMPACT_ATOMS: atom_id res chain seq x y z
N MET A 1 20.45 -0.87 -19.30
CA MET A 1 19.17 -0.25 -18.85
C MET A 1 18.03 -1.28 -18.85
N LEU A 2 17.77 -1.97 -19.96
CA LEU A 2 16.73 -3.00 -20.07
C LEU A 2 16.86 -4.13 -19.02
N SER A 3 18.06 -4.67 -18.80
CA SER A 3 18.30 -5.69 -17.76
C SER A 3 17.99 -5.21 -16.33
N ARG A 4 18.12 -3.91 -16.05
CA ARG A 4 17.78 -3.34 -14.73
C ARG A 4 16.27 -3.13 -14.57
N LEU A 5 15.57 -2.82 -15.66
CA LEU A 5 14.11 -2.74 -15.70
C LEU A 5 13.45 -4.11 -15.51
N GLU A 6 14.00 -5.15 -16.16
CA GLU A 6 13.52 -6.53 -16.00
C GLU A 6 13.65 -7.01 -14.55
N ALA A 7 14.81 -6.75 -13.92
CA ALA A 7 15.04 -7.08 -12.52
C ALA A 7 14.10 -6.33 -11.56
N LEU A 8 13.82 -5.04 -11.83
CA LEU A 8 12.85 -4.24 -11.07
C LEU A 8 11.43 -4.83 -11.17
N CYS A 9 11.03 -5.24 -12.37
CA CYS A 9 9.71 -5.80 -12.64
C CYS A 9 9.56 -7.25 -12.17
N ARG A 10 10.63 -8.03 -12.02
CA ARG A 10 10.56 -9.43 -11.59
C ARG A 10 10.75 -9.67 -10.09
N LEU A 11 11.35 -8.72 -9.35
CA LEU A 11 11.77 -8.91 -7.95
C LEU A 11 12.65 -10.15 -7.82
N ASP A 12 13.71 -10.15 -8.60
CA ASP A 12 14.73 -11.19 -8.55
C ASP A 12 15.39 -11.21 -7.16
N ASP A 13 15.78 -12.37 -6.67
CA ASP A 13 16.39 -12.49 -5.34
C ASP A 13 17.71 -11.70 -5.23
N ALA A 14 18.39 -11.47 -6.36
CA ALA A 14 19.54 -10.59 -6.44
C ALA A 14 19.20 -9.13 -6.08
N LEU A 15 18.03 -8.62 -6.50
CA LEU A 15 17.57 -7.28 -6.16
C LEU A 15 17.27 -7.18 -4.66
N VAL A 16 16.59 -8.19 -4.11
CA VAL A 16 16.27 -8.25 -2.67
C VAL A 16 17.55 -8.30 -1.84
N ALA A 17 18.50 -9.16 -2.19
CA ALA A 17 19.79 -9.28 -1.52
C ALA A 17 20.56 -7.95 -1.58
N ARG A 18 20.54 -7.28 -2.73
CA ARG A 18 21.18 -5.97 -2.93
C ARG A 18 20.57 -4.90 -2.02
N VAL A 19 19.25 -4.83 -1.90
CA VAL A 19 18.57 -3.88 -0.99
C VAL A 19 18.85 -4.24 0.48
N ARG A 20 18.83 -5.53 0.84
CA ARG A 20 19.14 -6.01 2.20
C ARG A 20 20.57 -5.64 2.62
N ARG A 21 21.56 -5.81 1.73
CA ARG A 21 22.97 -5.45 1.99
C ARG A 21 23.27 -3.95 1.86
N GLY A 22 22.40 -3.18 1.21
CA GLY A 22 22.62 -1.75 0.98
C GLY A 22 23.59 -1.44 -0.17
N ASP A 23 23.78 -2.39 -1.09
CA ASP A 23 24.76 -2.29 -2.18
C ASP A 23 24.23 -1.40 -3.33
N ASP A 24 24.99 -0.35 -3.70
CA ASP A 24 24.67 0.57 -4.80
C ASP A 24 23.20 1.08 -4.78
N LEU A 25 22.71 1.52 -3.62
CA LEU A 25 21.34 2.05 -3.51
C LEU A 25 21.12 3.32 -4.36
N ARG A 26 22.18 4.09 -4.61
CA ARG A 26 22.14 5.30 -5.45
C ARG A 26 21.85 4.95 -6.91
N GLY A 27 22.58 3.98 -7.50
CA GLY A 27 22.33 3.55 -8.87
C GLY A 27 20.94 2.96 -9.07
N LEU A 28 20.41 2.29 -8.04
CA LEU A 28 19.04 1.77 -8.05
C LEU A 28 18.00 2.90 -7.98
N ALA A 29 18.23 3.91 -7.13
CA ALA A 29 17.36 5.08 -7.01
C ALA A 29 17.29 5.86 -8.33
N THR A 30 18.44 6.08 -8.99
CA THR A 30 18.49 6.70 -10.31
C THR A 30 17.73 5.88 -11.35
N SER A 31 17.87 4.55 -11.34
CA SER A 31 17.14 3.67 -12.27
C SER A 31 15.62 3.75 -12.05
N CYS A 32 15.18 3.80 -10.79
CA CYS A 32 13.78 3.99 -10.45
C CYS A 32 13.28 5.38 -10.89
N ALA A 33 14.03 6.45 -10.63
CA ALA A 33 13.68 7.81 -11.02
C ALA A 33 13.55 7.96 -12.54
N ILE A 34 14.47 7.40 -13.32
CA ILE A 34 14.39 7.37 -14.79
C ILE A 34 13.15 6.61 -15.25
N THR A 35 12.87 5.46 -14.64
CA THR A 35 11.67 4.66 -14.96
C THR A 35 10.38 5.42 -14.66
N ILE A 36 10.33 6.13 -13.52
CA ILE A 36 9.21 7.00 -13.16
C ILE A 36 9.04 8.12 -14.18
N ALA A 37 10.12 8.83 -14.51
CA ALA A 37 10.08 9.94 -15.47
C ALA A 37 9.58 9.50 -16.85
N ILE A 38 10.14 8.40 -17.39
CA ILE A 38 9.78 7.91 -18.72
C ILE A 38 8.38 7.29 -18.72
N GLY A 39 8.10 6.38 -17.79
CA GLY A 39 6.85 5.63 -17.77
C GLY A 39 5.63 6.50 -17.44
N ALA A 40 5.72 7.29 -16.37
CA ALA A 40 4.66 8.23 -16.02
C ALA A 40 4.58 9.40 -17.01
N GLY A 41 5.70 9.83 -17.59
CA GLY A 41 5.68 10.90 -18.60
C GLY A 41 5.01 10.46 -19.90
N ALA A 42 5.36 9.27 -20.42
CA ALA A 42 4.73 8.70 -21.61
C ALA A 42 3.23 8.48 -21.41
N TYR A 43 2.83 7.92 -20.27
CA TYR A 43 1.41 7.75 -19.96
C TYR A 43 0.70 9.09 -19.74
N GLY A 44 1.36 10.05 -19.10
CA GLY A 44 0.82 11.40 -18.92
C GLY A 44 0.55 12.10 -20.25
N ALA A 45 1.44 11.95 -21.23
CA ALA A 45 1.20 12.44 -22.59
C ALA A 45 -0.06 11.80 -23.20
N ALA A 46 -0.19 10.48 -23.11
CA ALA A 46 -1.38 9.76 -23.59
C ALA A 46 -2.67 10.22 -22.89
N PHE A 47 -2.60 10.50 -21.59
CA PHE A 47 -3.71 10.96 -20.75
C PHE A 47 -4.24 12.34 -21.19
N GLY A 48 -3.36 13.29 -21.50
CA GLY A 48 -3.75 14.64 -21.89
C GLY A 48 -4.08 14.82 -23.38
N MET A 49 -3.68 13.85 -24.22
CA MET A 49 -3.71 13.96 -25.69
C MET A 49 -5.09 14.18 -26.28
N TRP A 50 -6.13 13.57 -25.70
CA TRP A 50 -7.51 13.75 -26.17
C TRP A 50 -7.98 15.21 -26.04
N ARG A 51 -7.58 15.87 -24.96
CA ARG A 51 -8.04 17.22 -24.67
C ARG A 51 -7.38 18.25 -25.58
N ALA A 52 -6.06 18.25 -25.64
CA ALA A 52 -5.24 19.14 -26.46
C ALA A 52 -3.76 18.70 -26.41
N PRO A 53 -2.94 19.02 -27.43
CA PRO A 53 -1.50 18.75 -27.41
C PRO A 53 -0.77 19.40 -26.22
N GLU A 54 -1.18 20.60 -25.81
CA GLU A 54 -0.61 21.31 -24.67
C GLU A 54 -0.91 20.57 -23.36
N MET A 55 -2.12 20.03 -23.22
CA MET A 55 -2.49 19.21 -22.06
C MET A 55 -1.66 17.92 -22.00
N ALA A 56 -1.36 17.30 -23.14
CA ALA A 56 -0.47 16.14 -23.18
C ALA A 56 0.89 16.48 -22.57
N LEU A 57 1.49 17.62 -22.95
CA LEU A 57 2.77 18.06 -22.40
C LEU A 57 2.67 18.38 -20.90
N TYR A 58 1.61 19.07 -20.48
CA TYR A 58 1.41 19.40 -19.07
C TYR A 58 1.33 18.15 -18.20
N VAL A 59 0.56 17.15 -18.61
CA VAL A 59 0.39 15.92 -17.83
C VAL A 59 1.61 15.02 -17.91
N ALA A 60 2.32 14.99 -19.05
CA ALA A 60 3.61 14.30 -19.18
C ALA A 60 4.65 14.80 -18.17
N LEU A 61 4.61 16.08 -17.81
CA LEU A 61 5.47 16.65 -16.76
C LEU A 61 4.89 16.44 -15.36
N LYS A 62 3.59 16.67 -15.18
CA LYS A 62 2.94 16.58 -13.86
C LYS A 62 2.95 15.19 -13.27
N LEU A 63 2.71 14.15 -14.07
CA LEU A 63 2.52 12.80 -13.52
C LEU A 63 3.81 12.26 -12.87
N PRO A 64 5.00 12.39 -13.49
CA PRO A 64 6.26 12.11 -12.79
C PRO A 64 6.47 12.95 -11.52
N LEU A 65 6.17 14.25 -11.58
CA LEU A 65 6.33 15.15 -10.43
C LEU A 65 5.39 14.77 -9.28
N LEU A 66 4.16 14.38 -9.58
CA LEU A 66 3.20 13.86 -8.61
C LEU A 66 3.74 12.61 -7.91
N LEU A 67 4.23 11.62 -8.66
CA LEU A 67 4.80 10.40 -8.08
C LEU A 67 6.05 10.69 -7.24
N ALA A 68 6.91 11.62 -7.68
CA ALA A 68 8.07 12.04 -6.92
C ALA A 68 7.68 12.75 -5.61
N ALA A 69 6.67 13.62 -5.64
CA ALA A 69 6.15 14.29 -4.44
C ALA A 69 5.51 13.30 -3.46
N ILE A 70 4.73 12.32 -3.96
CA ILE A 70 4.19 11.22 -3.15
C ILE A 70 5.33 10.43 -2.49
N ALA A 71 6.39 10.09 -3.25
CA ALA A 71 7.56 9.42 -2.69
C ALA A 71 8.19 10.22 -1.54
N LEU A 72 8.43 11.51 -1.73
CA LEU A 72 9.05 12.38 -0.74
C LEU A 72 8.21 12.46 0.54
N CYS A 73 6.91 12.69 0.43
CA CYS A 73 6.00 12.74 1.58
C CYS A 73 5.93 11.39 2.30
N THR A 74 5.90 10.28 1.55
CA THR A 74 5.87 8.93 2.13
C THR A 74 7.17 8.63 2.87
N ILE A 75 8.33 8.97 2.29
CA ILE A 75 9.65 8.82 2.92
C ILE A 75 9.74 9.66 4.19
N GLY A 76 9.32 10.93 4.15
CA GLY A 76 9.32 11.82 5.30
C GLY A 76 8.45 11.30 6.44
N THR A 77 7.22 10.88 6.13
CA THR A 77 6.29 10.29 7.11
C THR A 77 6.83 8.98 7.67
N SER A 78 7.46 8.16 6.84
CA SER A 78 8.09 6.90 7.26
C SER A 78 9.25 7.11 8.22
N ALA A 79 10.02 8.20 8.06
CA ALA A 79 11.08 8.55 9.00
C ALA A 79 10.51 8.86 10.40
N LEU A 80 9.36 9.53 10.47
CA LEU A 80 8.66 9.82 11.72
C LEU A 80 8.05 8.55 12.35
N LEU A 81 7.53 7.64 11.52
CA LEU A 81 6.90 6.40 11.97
C LEU A 81 7.90 5.24 12.22
N ALA A 82 9.19 5.42 11.92
CA ALA A 82 10.20 4.37 12.02
C ALA A 82 10.30 3.77 13.45
N THR A 83 10.14 4.61 14.47
CA THR A 83 10.15 4.19 15.89
C THR A 83 8.93 3.35 16.27
N VAL A 84 7.78 3.65 15.69
CA VAL A 84 6.50 2.98 15.96
C VAL A 84 6.40 1.65 15.22
N LEU A 85 6.88 1.61 13.97
CA LEU A 85 6.72 0.45 13.10
C LEU A 85 7.73 -0.68 13.36
N ARG A 86 8.84 -0.40 14.06
CA ARG A 86 9.90 -1.36 14.46
C ARG A 86 10.44 -2.24 13.32
N SER A 87 10.36 -1.77 12.07
CA SER A 87 10.68 -2.56 10.88
C SER A 87 12.17 -2.85 10.68
N LYS A 88 13.05 -2.26 11.48
CA LYS A 88 14.53 -2.31 11.38
C LYS A 88 15.10 -1.85 10.04
N LEU A 89 14.28 -1.32 9.13
CA LEU A 89 14.73 -0.79 7.84
C LEU A 89 15.42 0.57 8.02
N THR A 90 16.55 0.76 7.34
CA THR A 90 17.20 2.07 7.26
C THR A 90 16.38 3.03 6.38
N LEU A 91 16.53 4.34 6.58
CA LEU A 91 15.83 5.34 5.75
C LEU A 91 16.14 5.18 4.24
N ARG A 92 17.36 4.78 3.90
CA ARG A 92 17.76 4.51 2.50
C ARG A 92 17.06 3.28 1.92
N GLN A 93 16.91 2.22 2.71
CA GLN A 93 16.16 1.03 2.31
C GLN A 93 14.67 1.33 2.18
N THR A 94 14.11 2.12 3.09
CA THR A 94 12.73 2.60 2.98
C THR A 94 12.53 3.41 1.70
N ALA A 95 13.40 4.39 1.44
CA ALA A 95 13.34 5.20 0.23
C ALA A 95 13.41 4.35 -1.04
N ILE A 96 14.30 3.37 -1.10
CA ILE A 96 14.41 2.52 -2.28
C ILE A 96 13.21 1.59 -2.45
N CYS A 97 12.62 1.07 -1.37
CA CYS A 97 11.40 0.26 -1.46
C CYS A 97 10.23 1.05 -2.05
N ILE A 98 10.05 2.29 -1.58
CA ILE A 98 9.02 3.21 -2.08
C ILE A 98 9.28 3.55 -3.56
N LEU A 99 10.52 3.88 -3.92
CA LEU A 99 10.89 4.18 -5.31
C LEU A 99 10.72 2.98 -6.24
N ILE A 100 11.05 1.76 -5.82
CA ILE A 100 10.81 0.53 -6.60
C ILE A 100 9.32 0.34 -6.84
N SER A 101 8.49 0.48 -5.80
CA SER A 101 7.03 0.37 -5.91
C SER A 101 6.48 1.33 -6.96
N LEU A 102 6.86 2.62 -6.87
CA LEU A 102 6.41 3.66 -7.79
C LEU A 102 6.98 3.49 -9.21
N ALA A 103 8.22 3.01 -9.34
CA ALA A 103 8.82 2.70 -10.63
C ALA A 103 8.10 1.56 -11.34
N VAL A 104 7.66 0.52 -10.61
CA VAL A 104 6.85 -0.56 -11.18
C VAL A 104 5.49 -0.04 -11.63
N SER A 105 4.82 0.78 -10.83
CA SER A 105 3.57 1.45 -11.24
C SER A 105 3.78 2.29 -12.51
N ALA A 106 4.83 3.11 -12.54
CA ALA A 106 5.13 3.97 -13.68
C ALA A 106 5.53 3.19 -14.95
N ALA A 107 6.29 2.10 -14.81
CA ALA A 107 6.63 1.22 -15.92
C ALA A 107 5.37 0.59 -16.53
N LEU A 108 4.44 0.13 -15.69
CA LEU A 108 3.16 -0.42 -16.15
C LEU A 108 2.28 0.65 -16.82
N LEU A 109 2.24 1.86 -16.26
CA LEU A 109 1.59 3.00 -16.93
C LEU A 109 2.20 3.27 -18.31
N GLY A 110 3.53 3.33 -18.41
CA GLY A 110 4.23 3.51 -19.68
C GLY A 110 3.90 2.40 -20.69
N ALA A 111 3.82 1.15 -20.25
CA ALA A 111 3.43 0.02 -21.08
C ALA A 111 1.97 0.09 -21.56
N LEU A 112 1.08 0.70 -20.76
CA LEU A 112 -0.33 0.92 -21.11
C LEU A 112 -0.56 2.22 -21.89
N ALA A 113 0.45 3.07 -22.07
CA ALA A 113 0.33 4.33 -22.80
C ALA A 113 -0.13 4.15 -24.26
N PRO A 114 0.38 3.18 -25.05
CA PRO A 114 -0.11 2.96 -26.42
C PRO A 114 -1.58 2.54 -26.47
N ILE A 115 -2.04 1.73 -25.51
CA ILE A 115 -3.45 1.33 -25.40
C ILE A 115 -4.31 2.56 -25.12
N SER A 116 -3.84 3.41 -24.20
CA SER A 116 -4.51 4.66 -23.89
C SER A 116 -4.56 5.60 -25.10
N MET A 117 -3.49 5.71 -25.89
CA MET A 117 -3.47 6.50 -27.11
C MET A 117 -4.46 5.97 -28.16
N LEU A 118 -4.58 4.65 -28.28
CA LEU A 118 -5.56 4.04 -29.19
C LEU A 118 -6.99 4.37 -28.77
N VAL A 119 -7.32 4.25 -27.47
CA VAL A 119 -8.63 4.62 -26.93
C VAL A 119 -8.94 6.11 -27.18
N VAL A 120 -7.94 6.98 -27.02
CA VAL A 120 -8.06 8.40 -27.34
C VAL A 120 -8.27 8.64 -28.84
N ALA A 121 -7.56 7.91 -29.71
CA ALA A 121 -7.65 8.08 -31.16
C ALA A 121 -9.01 7.66 -31.75
N ILE A 122 -9.71 6.71 -31.12
CA ILE A 122 -11.05 6.28 -31.54
C ILE A 122 -12.17 7.12 -30.89
N ALA A 123 -11.86 7.87 -29.83
CA ALA A 123 -12.85 8.70 -29.16
C ALA A 123 -13.20 9.93 -30.03
N PRO A 124 -14.47 10.34 -30.10
CA PRO A 124 -14.85 11.58 -30.79
C PRO A 124 -14.04 12.76 -30.24
N PRO A 125 -13.44 13.60 -31.09
CA PRO A 125 -12.66 14.74 -30.63
C PRO A 125 -13.56 15.77 -29.93
N PRO A 126 -13.02 16.57 -28.99
CA PRO A 126 -13.77 17.63 -28.36
C PRO A 126 -14.21 18.68 -29.40
N ASP A 127 -15.47 19.10 -29.34
CA ASP A 127 -16.02 20.13 -30.24
C ASP A 127 -15.30 21.47 -30.01
N PRO A 128 -14.64 22.06 -31.03
CA PRO A 128 -13.98 23.36 -30.89
C PRO A 128 -14.93 24.49 -30.48
N ILE A 129 -16.20 24.42 -30.88
CA ILE A 129 -17.22 25.44 -30.60
C ILE A 129 -17.65 25.39 -29.14
N ALA A 130 -17.52 24.23 -28.48
CA ALA A 130 -17.85 24.06 -27.07
C ALA A 130 -16.90 24.84 -26.14
N SER A 131 -15.72 25.21 -26.62
CA SER A 131 -14.74 25.98 -25.84
C SER A 131 -15.24 27.41 -25.60
N GLY A 132 -15.32 27.83 -24.33
CA GLY A 132 -15.80 29.15 -23.93
C GLY A 132 -17.31 29.23 -23.68
N LEU A 133 -18.06 28.17 -23.99
CA LEU A 133 -19.49 28.09 -23.66
C LEU A 133 -19.70 27.72 -22.19
N ALA A 134 -20.86 28.11 -21.66
CA ALA A 134 -21.29 27.73 -20.31
C ALA A 134 -21.49 26.21 -20.21
N ILE A 135 -21.28 25.64 -19.01
CA ILE A 135 -21.29 24.18 -18.80
C ILE A 135 -22.65 23.52 -19.10
N ASP A 136 -23.73 24.31 -18.98
CA ASP A 136 -25.12 23.95 -19.22
C ASP A 136 -25.55 24.10 -20.68
N ASP A 137 -24.69 24.65 -21.55
CA ASP A 137 -24.97 24.72 -22.98
C ASP A 137 -25.11 23.30 -23.57
N PRO A 138 -26.22 22.98 -24.29
CA PRO A 138 -26.43 21.67 -24.88
C PRO A 138 -25.29 21.18 -25.78
N ARG A 139 -24.52 22.09 -26.39
CA ARG A 139 -23.37 21.77 -27.26
C ARG A 139 -22.16 21.25 -26.48
N VAL A 140 -22.06 21.54 -25.19
CA VAL A 140 -20.97 21.09 -24.33
C VAL A 140 -21.19 19.63 -23.86
N ALA A 141 -22.44 19.21 -23.74
CA ALA A 141 -22.82 17.91 -23.16
C ALA A 141 -22.17 16.68 -23.84
N PRO A 142 -22.11 16.56 -25.19
CA PRO A 142 -21.50 15.41 -25.84
C PRO A 142 -20.00 15.30 -25.53
N SER A 143 -19.26 16.41 -25.65
CA SER A 143 -17.82 16.46 -25.35
C SER A 143 -17.54 16.15 -23.88
N MET A 144 -18.41 16.61 -22.96
CA MET A 144 -18.31 16.28 -21.53
C MET A 144 -18.55 14.80 -21.25
N ALA A 145 -19.47 14.15 -21.97
CA ALA A 145 -19.74 12.72 -21.80
C ALA A 145 -18.51 11.86 -22.17
N VAL A 146 -17.88 12.16 -23.30
CA VAL A 146 -16.63 11.51 -23.73
C VAL A 146 -15.51 11.77 -22.72
N ALA A 147 -15.35 13.02 -22.28
CA ALA A 147 -14.33 13.38 -21.29
C ALA A 147 -14.48 12.61 -19.97
N ARG A 148 -15.71 12.44 -19.48
CA ARG A 148 -16.00 11.67 -18.26
C ARG A 148 -15.69 10.19 -18.44
N ALA A 149 -16.07 9.59 -19.57
CA ALA A 149 -15.79 8.19 -19.86
C ALA A 149 -14.28 7.92 -19.94
N LEU A 150 -13.53 8.78 -20.65
CA LEU A 150 -12.08 8.69 -20.74
C LEU A 150 -11.42 8.89 -19.38
N LEU A 151 -11.88 9.86 -18.59
CA LEU A 151 -11.36 10.07 -17.23
C LEU A 151 -11.54 8.83 -16.36
N LEU A 152 -12.71 8.18 -16.38
CA LEU A 152 -12.95 6.94 -15.64
C LEU A 152 -12.05 5.79 -16.12
N PHE A 153 -11.87 5.66 -17.44
CA PHE A 153 -10.93 4.71 -18.02
C PHE A 153 -9.50 4.92 -17.50
N HIS A 154 -9.01 6.17 -17.52
CA HIS A 154 -7.67 6.45 -17.01
C HIS A 154 -7.54 6.22 -15.50
N VAL A 155 -8.58 6.57 -14.72
CA VAL A 155 -8.61 6.27 -13.28
C VAL A 155 -8.49 4.76 -13.05
N ALA A 156 -9.19 3.94 -13.81
CA ALA A 156 -9.07 2.48 -13.72
C ALA A 156 -7.65 2.00 -14.07
N VAL A 157 -7.05 2.52 -15.14
CA VAL A 157 -5.67 2.17 -15.53
C VAL A 157 -4.66 2.56 -14.44
N VAL A 158 -4.77 3.77 -13.88
CA VAL A 158 -3.92 4.25 -12.79
C VAL A 158 -4.10 3.41 -11.53
N ALA A 159 -5.33 3.04 -11.19
CA ALA A 159 -5.62 2.16 -10.05
C ALA A 159 -5.02 0.77 -10.24
N CYS A 160 -5.12 0.17 -11.44
CA CYS A 160 -4.49 -1.11 -11.76
C CYS A 160 -2.96 -1.02 -11.64
N ALA A 161 -2.35 0.02 -12.21
CA ALA A 161 -0.90 0.21 -12.15
C ALA A 161 -0.41 0.43 -10.71
N GLY A 162 -1.10 1.27 -9.94
CA GLY A 162 -0.83 1.50 -8.53
C GLY A 162 -0.94 0.22 -7.70
N SER A 163 -1.98 -0.59 -7.95
CA SER A 163 -2.17 -1.88 -7.28
C SER A 163 -1.02 -2.85 -7.53
N ALA A 164 -0.51 -2.92 -8.78
CA ALA A 164 0.66 -3.73 -9.11
C ALA A 164 1.92 -3.28 -8.35
N GLY A 165 2.14 -1.96 -8.22
CA GLY A 165 3.21 -1.41 -7.39
C GLY A 165 3.10 -1.80 -5.92
N VAL A 166 1.90 -1.71 -5.35
CA VAL A 166 1.63 -2.13 -3.96
C VAL A 166 1.85 -3.63 -3.76
N LEU A 167 1.42 -4.47 -4.69
CA LEU A 167 1.68 -5.92 -4.64
C LEU A 167 3.18 -6.22 -4.71
N ARG A 168 3.93 -5.47 -5.53
CA ARG A 168 5.39 -5.57 -5.58
C ARG A 168 6.03 -5.15 -4.27
N LEU A 169 5.57 -4.05 -3.69
CA LEU A 169 6.03 -3.54 -2.40
C LEU A 169 5.80 -4.54 -1.28
N ARG A 170 4.62 -5.19 -1.26
CA ARG A 170 4.32 -6.28 -0.32
C ARG A 170 5.35 -7.40 -0.44
N GLY A 171 5.57 -7.89 -1.65
CA GLY A 171 6.55 -8.97 -1.90
C GLY A 171 7.98 -8.60 -1.51
N LEU A 172 8.37 -7.34 -1.70
CA LEU A 172 9.68 -6.84 -1.28
C LEU A 172 9.78 -6.78 0.26
N LEU A 173 8.77 -6.23 0.93
CA LEU A 173 8.76 -6.09 2.39
C LEU A 173 8.76 -7.46 3.10
N THR A 174 7.99 -8.43 2.61
CA THR A 174 7.97 -9.80 3.18
C THR A 174 9.32 -10.52 3.07
N ARG A 175 10.18 -10.11 2.13
CA ARG A 175 11.54 -10.67 2.00
C ARG A 175 12.63 -9.83 2.67
N LEU A 176 12.34 -8.60 3.08
CA LEU A 176 13.31 -7.70 3.72
C LEU A 176 13.13 -7.59 5.24
N VAL A 177 11.90 -7.71 5.71
CA VAL A 177 11.55 -7.59 7.13
C VAL A 177 11.24 -9.00 7.64
N ASP A 178 12.02 -9.46 8.61
CA ASP A 178 11.89 -10.83 9.13
C ASP A 178 10.59 -11.00 9.98
N ASP A 179 10.01 -9.90 10.47
CA ASP A 179 8.72 -9.87 11.16
C ASP A 179 7.59 -9.55 10.17
N GLU A 180 6.76 -10.55 9.85
CA GLU A 180 5.61 -10.41 8.93
C GLU A 180 4.61 -9.32 9.37
N ASP A 181 4.39 -9.16 10.67
CA ASP A 181 3.47 -8.17 11.20
C ASP A 181 4.04 -6.77 11.11
N ALA A 182 5.35 -6.62 11.34
CA ALA A 182 6.03 -5.36 11.07
C ALA A 182 5.98 -5.03 9.57
N ALA A 183 6.24 -6.00 8.69
CA ALA A 183 6.16 -5.83 7.24
C ALA A 183 4.77 -5.34 6.79
N ARG A 184 3.70 -5.92 7.35
CA ARG A 184 2.33 -5.52 7.05
C ARG A 184 1.97 -4.15 7.61
N ARG A 185 2.32 -3.85 8.87
CA ARG A 185 2.09 -2.51 9.44
C ARG A 185 2.77 -1.43 8.61
N VAL A 186 4.00 -1.67 8.19
CA VAL A 186 4.75 -0.80 7.27
C VAL A 186 4.00 -0.62 5.97
N LEU A 187 3.66 -1.72 5.28
CA LEU A 187 2.94 -1.68 4.00
C LEU A 187 1.66 -0.86 4.08
N VAL A 188 0.82 -1.15 5.08
CA VAL A 188 -0.47 -0.50 5.25
C VAL A 188 -0.29 0.99 5.59
N SER A 189 0.66 1.33 6.46
CA SER A 189 0.97 2.73 6.77
C SER A 189 1.39 3.50 5.52
N TRP A 190 2.26 2.93 4.69
CA TRP A 190 2.73 3.56 3.46
C TRP A 190 1.62 3.65 2.43
N LEU A 191 0.72 2.66 2.35
CA LEU A 191 -0.43 2.71 1.46
C LEU A 191 -1.39 3.84 1.83
N VAL A 192 -1.72 3.97 3.13
CA VAL A 192 -2.60 5.04 3.63
C VAL A 192 -2.01 6.41 3.33
N VAL A 193 -0.71 6.60 3.63
CA VAL A 193 -0.02 7.87 3.35
C VAL A 193 0.00 8.16 1.84
N GLN A 194 0.33 7.18 1.00
CA GLN A 194 0.36 7.38 -0.45
C GLN A 194 -1.02 7.69 -1.04
N LEU A 195 -2.10 7.06 -0.54
CA LEU A 195 -3.47 7.35 -0.98
C LEU A 195 -3.92 8.74 -0.54
N ALA A 196 -3.70 9.10 0.73
CA ALA A 196 -4.11 10.40 1.28
C ALA A 196 -3.34 11.54 0.61
N VAL A 197 -2.00 11.47 0.60
CA VAL A 197 -1.14 12.47 -0.03
C VAL A 197 -1.37 12.49 -1.55
N GLY A 198 -1.54 11.33 -2.17
CA GLY A 198 -1.81 11.24 -3.60
C GLY A 198 -3.11 11.93 -3.99
N ALA A 199 -4.18 11.79 -3.20
CA ALA A 199 -5.44 12.48 -3.42
C ALA A 199 -5.28 14.01 -3.32
N GLU A 200 -4.63 14.49 -2.26
CA GLU A 200 -4.44 15.94 -2.05
C GLU A 200 -3.49 16.59 -3.07
N LEU A 201 -2.37 15.94 -3.40
CA LEU A 201 -1.48 16.45 -4.44
C LEU A 201 -2.13 16.40 -5.82
N SER A 202 -2.95 15.36 -6.09
CA SER A 202 -3.76 15.34 -7.31
C SER A 202 -4.80 16.46 -7.33
N TRP A 203 -5.30 16.86 -6.15
CA TRP A 203 -6.22 18.00 -6.03
C TRP A 203 -5.54 19.32 -6.38
N LEU A 204 -4.36 19.54 -5.79
CA LEU A 204 -3.55 20.73 -5.99
C LEU A 204 -3.06 20.87 -7.45
N LEU A 205 -2.66 19.76 -8.09
CA LEU A 205 -2.10 19.76 -9.45
C LEU A 205 -3.15 19.78 -10.57
N ARG A 206 -4.45 19.84 -10.24
CA ARG A 206 -5.50 19.90 -11.25
C ARG A 206 -5.35 21.12 -12.17
N PRO A 207 -5.77 20.98 -13.44
CA PRO A 207 -6.40 19.80 -14.05
C PRO A 207 -5.37 18.80 -14.62
N PHE A 208 -5.66 17.51 -14.52
CA PHE A 208 -4.95 16.47 -15.30
C PHE A 208 -5.61 16.28 -16.67
N PHE A 209 -6.92 15.99 -16.72
CA PHE A 209 -7.61 15.79 -18.01
C PHE A 209 -8.04 17.11 -18.67
N GLY A 210 -8.50 18.07 -17.85
CA GLY A 210 -9.09 19.33 -18.32
C GLY A 210 -10.58 19.18 -18.70
N LYS A 211 -11.33 20.28 -18.65
CA LYS A 211 -12.71 20.31 -19.14
C LYS A 211 -12.69 20.77 -20.61
N PRO A 212 -13.45 20.13 -21.54
CA PRO A 212 -13.45 20.51 -22.96
C PRO A 212 -13.94 21.94 -23.22
N HIS A 213 -14.86 22.46 -22.40
CA HIS A 213 -15.37 23.83 -22.53
C HIS A 213 -14.46 24.93 -21.95
N LEU A 214 -13.39 24.57 -21.23
CA LEU A 214 -12.43 25.51 -20.65
C LEU A 214 -11.10 25.44 -21.38
N PRO A 215 -10.36 26.54 -21.55
CA PRO A 215 -9.03 26.50 -22.16
C PRO A 215 -8.09 25.55 -21.37
N PRO A 216 -7.17 24.84 -22.06
CA PRO A 216 -6.09 24.11 -21.41
C PRO A 216 -5.33 25.00 -20.42
N SER A 217 -5.08 24.49 -19.22
CA SER A 217 -4.29 25.22 -18.22
C SER A 217 -3.36 24.29 -17.46
N PHE A 218 -2.16 24.78 -17.13
CA PHE A 218 -1.20 24.02 -16.35
C PHE A 218 -1.63 23.92 -14.87
N LEU A 219 -2.25 24.93 -14.28
CA LEU A 219 -2.89 24.82 -12.96
C LEU A 219 -4.22 25.56 -13.02
N ARG A 220 -5.14 25.23 -12.11
CA ARG A 220 -6.30 26.10 -11.89
C ARG A 220 -5.86 27.37 -11.16
N VAL A 221 -6.51 28.49 -11.46
CA VAL A 221 -6.29 29.76 -10.75
C VAL A 221 -6.63 29.59 -9.26
N GLU A 222 -7.66 28.79 -8.97
CA GLU A 222 -8.14 28.49 -7.63
C GLU A 222 -7.54 27.20 -7.06
N ALA A 223 -6.32 26.80 -7.46
CA ALA A 223 -5.72 25.52 -7.05
C ALA A 223 -5.62 25.32 -5.53
N LEU A 224 -5.54 26.42 -4.76
CA LEU A 224 -5.48 26.43 -3.29
C LEU A 224 -6.84 26.59 -2.60
N HIS A 225 -7.93 26.76 -3.37
CA HIS A 225 -9.26 26.89 -2.78
C HIS A 225 -9.88 25.50 -2.58
N GLY A 226 -10.23 25.22 -1.33
CA GLY A 226 -10.75 23.93 -0.88
C GLY A 226 -9.73 22.80 -0.96
N ASN A 227 -10.17 21.58 -0.62
CA ASN A 227 -9.35 20.36 -0.67
C ASN A 227 -10.14 19.16 -1.20
N PHE A 228 -9.46 18.03 -1.40
CA PHE A 228 -10.08 16.82 -1.92
C PHE A 228 -11.22 16.31 -1.03
N VAL A 229 -11.02 16.34 0.28
CA VAL A 229 -12.01 15.84 1.24
C VAL A 229 -13.28 16.68 1.22
N GLU A 230 -13.17 18.01 1.15
CA GLU A 230 -14.30 18.93 1.05
C GLU A 230 -15.13 18.69 -0.21
N GLU A 231 -14.48 18.52 -1.37
CA GLU A 231 -15.20 18.25 -2.61
C GLU A 231 -15.91 16.90 -2.58
N VAL A 232 -15.24 15.84 -2.09
CA VAL A 232 -15.89 14.54 -1.93
C VAL A 232 -17.07 14.63 -0.98
N GLY A 233 -16.95 15.40 0.11
CA GLY A 233 -18.06 15.67 1.03
C GLY A 233 -19.22 16.37 0.33
N SER A 234 -18.94 17.41 -0.46
CA SER A 234 -19.95 18.13 -1.26
C SER A 234 -20.62 17.20 -2.29
N LEU A 235 -19.84 16.36 -2.97
CA LEU A 235 -20.34 15.36 -3.91
C LEU A 235 -21.22 14.30 -3.21
N MET A 236 -20.87 13.89 -2.00
CA MET A 236 -21.68 12.98 -1.19
C MET A 236 -23.02 13.61 -0.82
N VAL A 237 -23.03 14.87 -0.36
CA VAL A 237 -24.26 15.61 -0.02
C VAL A 237 -25.17 15.77 -1.23
N THR A 238 -24.60 16.14 -2.38
CA THR A 238 -25.38 16.31 -3.63
C THR A 238 -25.92 14.99 -4.17
N THR A 239 -25.20 13.87 -3.98
CA THR A 239 -25.60 12.55 -4.48
C THR A 239 -26.59 11.84 -3.56
N PHE A 240 -26.37 11.88 -2.24
CA PHE A 240 -27.14 11.12 -1.25
C PHE A 240 -28.12 11.99 -0.44
N GLY A 241 -28.15 13.31 -0.63
CA GLY A 241 -29.06 14.21 0.08
C GLY A 241 -28.81 14.25 1.60
N HIS A 242 -29.88 14.30 2.39
CA HIS A 242 -29.82 14.41 3.86
C HIS A 242 -29.17 13.19 4.55
N ASP A 243 -29.02 12.06 3.86
CA ASP A 243 -28.41 10.84 4.39
C ASP A 243 -26.88 10.79 4.19
N ALA A 244 -26.32 11.76 3.46
CA ALA A 244 -24.88 11.87 3.22
C ALA A 244 -23.98 11.83 4.48
N PRO A 245 -24.31 12.47 5.62
CA PRO A 245 -23.49 12.33 6.83
C PRO A 245 -23.49 10.91 7.39
N ILE A 246 -24.58 10.15 7.23
CA ILE A 246 -24.66 8.75 7.69
C ILE A 246 -23.85 7.84 6.75
N ALA A 247 -24.00 8.03 5.43
CA ALA A 247 -23.25 7.27 4.43
C ALA A 247 -21.73 7.50 4.52
N SER A 248 -21.31 8.76 4.68
CA SER A 248 -19.89 9.12 4.83
C SER A 248 -19.31 8.62 6.15
N ALA A 249 -20.02 8.76 7.27
CA ALA A 249 -19.59 8.19 8.55
C ALA A 249 -19.44 6.66 8.47
N THR A 250 -20.36 5.98 7.79
CA THR A 250 -20.30 4.53 7.59
C THR A 250 -19.08 4.12 6.76
N LEU A 251 -18.82 4.81 5.64
CA LEU A 251 -17.65 4.53 4.80
C LEU A 251 -16.34 4.78 5.54
N VAL A 252 -16.25 5.87 6.30
CA VAL A 252 -15.07 6.18 7.12
C VAL A 252 -14.89 5.12 8.21
N LEU A 253 -15.95 4.74 8.91
CA LEU A 253 -15.90 3.70 9.94
C LEU A 253 -15.46 2.37 9.34
N VAL A 254 -16.01 1.96 8.20
CA VAL A 254 -15.60 0.74 7.49
C VAL A 254 -14.12 0.84 7.09
N ALA A 255 -13.67 1.97 6.54
CA ALA A 255 -12.26 2.18 6.20
C ALA A 255 -11.35 2.08 7.43
N LEU A 256 -11.76 2.66 8.57
CA LEU A 256 -11.03 2.58 9.84
C LEU A 256 -11.00 1.16 10.40
N VAL A 257 -12.10 0.41 10.31
CA VAL A 257 -12.18 -1.00 10.74
C VAL A 257 -11.29 -1.87 9.85
N VAL A 258 -11.36 -1.70 8.53
CA VAL A 258 -10.50 -2.40 7.56
C VAL A 258 -9.04 -2.05 7.79
N LEU A 259 -8.72 -0.78 8.05
CA LEU A 259 -7.37 -0.33 8.35
C LEU A 259 -6.86 -0.94 9.67
N ALA A 260 -7.67 -0.89 10.74
CA ALA A 260 -7.32 -1.49 12.02
C ALA A 260 -7.12 -3.01 11.91
N TRP A 261 -7.99 -3.70 11.17
CA TRP A 261 -7.85 -5.12 10.86
C TRP A 261 -6.58 -5.41 10.03
N ALA A 262 -6.33 -4.62 8.99
CA ALA A 262 -5.16 -4.75 8.14
C ALA A 262 -3.86 -4.50 8.90
N LEU A 263 -3.86 -3.64 9.92
CA LEU A 263 -2.72 -3.37 10.80
C LEU A 263 -2.54 -4.40 11.93
N ARG A 264 -3.59 -5.15 12.28
CA ARG A 264 -3.60 -6.04 13.45
C ARG A 264 -2.86 -7.35 13.17
N GLY A 265 -1.78 -7.60 13.91
CA GLY A 265 -0.90 -8.78 13.85
C GLY A 265 -1.62 -10.12 13.56
N GLY A 266 -1.14 -10.90 12.59
CA GLY A 266 -1.67 -12.21 12.27
C GLY A 266 -1.08 -13.24 13.23
N PRO A 267 -1.75 -14.38 13.46
CA PRO A 267 -1.16 -15.41 14.31
C PRO A 267 0.13 -15.93 13.67
N ARG A 268 1.24 -15.88 14.42
CA ARG A 268 2.54 -16.38 13.95
C ARG A 268 2.58 -17.89 14.03
N GLU A 269 2.81 -18.57 12.92
CA GLU A 269 2.96 -20.02 12.93
C GLU A 269 4.35 -20.42 13.48
N VAL A 270 4.37 -21.12 14.63
CA VAL A 270 5.59 -21.53 15.32
C VAL A 270 5.42 -22.93 15.89
N VAL A 271 6.46 -23.76 15.78
CA VAL A 271 6.45 -25.06 16.45
C VAL A 271 6.74 -24.87 17.94
N PHE A 272 5.83 -25.36 18.76
CA PHE A 272 5.93 -25.34 20.21
C PHE A 272 6.56 -26.62 20.74
N GLU A 273 7.54 -26.46 21.63
CA GLU A 273 8.08 -27.53 22.42
C GLU A 273 8.01 -27.16 23.90
N VAL A 274 7.41 -28.03 24.71
CA VAL A 274 7.26 -27.82 26.15
C VAL A 274 8.59 -28.16 26.83
N VAL A 275 9.19 -27.18 27.50
CA VAL A 275 10.45 -27.34 28.26
C VAL A 275 10.25 -26.93 29.72
N PRO A 276 11.11 -27.36 30.66
CA PRO A 276 10.91 -27.05 32.09
C PRO A 276 10.82 -25.54 32.37
N ALA A 277 11.66 -24.75 31.71
CA ALA A 277 11.72 -23.30 31.89
C ALA A 277 10.59 -22.52 31.17
N GLY A 278 9.78 -23.18 30.34
CA GLY A 278 8.80 -22.46 29.52
C GLY A 278 8.35 -23.17 28.25
N LEU A 279 7.90 -22.37 27.29
CA LEU A 279 7.58 -22.80 25.93
C LEU A 279 8.74 -22.45 25.00
N ARG A 280 9.40 -23.45 24.44
CA ARG A 280 10.42 -23.25 23.41
C ARG A 280 9.73 -23.09 22.06
N ALA A 281 9.95 -21.95 21.43
CA ALA A 281 9.44 -21.63 20.11
C ALA A 281 10.33 -20.60 19.41
N ALA A 282 10.48 -20.73 18.09
CA ALA A 282 11.37 -19.91 17.25
C ALA A 282 12.83 -19.82 17.79
N GLY A 283 13.34 -20.89 18.40
CA GLY A 283 14.70 -20.96 18.94
C GLY A 283 14.91 -20.24 20.29
N SER A 284 13.85 -19.71 20.90
CA SER A 284 13.89 -19.03 22.20
C SER A 284 12.97 -19.72 23.21
N VAL A 285 13.29 -19.61 24.51
CA VAL A 285 12.44 -20.15 25.59
C VAL A 285 11.62 -19.01 26.19
N ILE A 286 10.31 -19.11 26.10
CA ILE A 286 9.35 -18.15 26.64
C ILE A 286 8.97 -18.62 28.05
N ALA A 287 9.26 -17.82 29.05
CA ALA A 287 8.89 -18.13 30.43
C ALA A 287 7.38 -18.33 30.58
N TRP A 288 6.98 -19.26 31.46
CA TRP A 288 5.57 -19.55 31.75
C TRP A 288 4.77 -18.31 32.19
N THR A 289 5.43 -17.36 32.86
CA THR A 289 4.85 -16.08 33.31
C THR A 289 4.42 -15.16 32.17
N SER A 290 5.01 -15.35 30.99
CA SER A 290 4.67 -14.61 29.77
C SER A 290 3.50 -15.26 29.01
N VAL A 291 3.13 -16.50 29.32
CA VAL A 291 2.02 -17.22 28.67
C VAL A 291 0.70 -16.87 29.35
N VAL A 292 -0.13 -16.07 28.67
CA VAL A 292 -1.39 -15.55 29.19
C VAL A 292 -2.50 -16.59 29.04
N ALA A 293 -2.66 -17.13 27.84
CA ALA A 293 -3.74 -18.07 27.52
C ALA A 293 -3.29 -19.08 26.47
N VAL A 294 -3.86 -20.29 26.53
CA VAL A 294 -3.61 -21.36 25.57
C VAL A 294 -4.97 -21.92 25.16
N ARG A 295 -5.23 -22.03 23.85
CA ARG A 295 -6.52 -22.49 23.31
C ARG A 295 -6.31 -23.35 22.07
N ALA A 296 -7.13 -24.39 21.91
CA ALA A 296 -7.19 -25.15 20.67
C ALA A 296 -8.38 -24.67 19.82
N ALA A 297 -8.15 -24.45 18.53
CA ALA A 297 -9.18 -24.19 17.53
C ALA A 297 -8.96 -25.16 16.36
N TYR A 298 -9.87 -26.13 16.20
CA TYR A 298 -9.71 -27.23 15.22
C TYR A 298 -8.38 -27.97 15.39
N ASP A 299 -7.54 -27.97 14.36
CA ASP A 299 -6.21 -28.55 14.27
C ASP A 299 -5.10 -27.56 14.69
N GLU A 300 -5.45 -26.36 15.17
CA GLU A 300 -4.50 -25.33 15.56
C GLU A 300 -4.48 -25.08 17.07
N VAL A 301 -3.29 -24.84 17.62
CA VAL A 301 -3.07 -24.42 19.01
C VAL A 301 -2.63 -22.97 19.02
N HIS A 302 -3.40 -22.11 19.67
CA HIS A 302 -3.14 -20.69 19.87
C HIS A 302 -2.58 -20.46 21.27
N VAL A 303 -1.42 -19.81 21.35
CA VAL A 303 -0.77 -19.38 22.59
C VAL A 303 -0.69 -17.86 22.59
N GLU A 304 -1.38 -17.22 23.52
CA GLU A 304 -1.32 -15.78 23.74
C GLU A 304 -0.16 -15.48 24.70
N ILE A 305 0.84 -14.76 24.21
CA ILE A 305 2.06 -14.42 24.93
C ILE A 305 2.06 -12.91 25.17
N ARG A 306 2.37 -12.52 26.39
CA ARG A 306 2.60 -11.12 26.77
C ARG A 306 4.09 -10.91 26.96
N ASP A 307 4.64 -9.96 26.20
CA ASP A 307 5.99 -9.49 26.42
C ASP A 307 6.06 -8.73 27.76
N ALA A 308 6.93 -9.17 28.66
CA ALA A 308 7.08 -8.60 29.99
C ALA A 308 7.65 -7.17 29.98
N ALA A 309 8.41 -6.79 28.95
CA ALA A 309 9.02 -5.48 28.84
C ALA A 309 8.09 -4.44 28.20
N THR A 310 7.23 -4.87 27.28
CA THR A 310 6.40 -3.97 26.46
C THR A 310 4.90 -4.07 26.74
N LEU A 311 4.47 -5.06 27.53
CA LEU A 311 3.07 -5.38 27.83
C LEU A 311 2.19 -5.68 26.60
N THR A 312 2.77 -5.78 25.40
CA THR A 312 2.05 -6.15 24.18
C THR A 312 1.70 -7.62 24.20
N ARG A 313 0.53 -7.97 23.64
CA ARG A 313 0.08 -9.35 23.50
C ARG A 313 0.24 -9.79 22.06
N ASP A 314 0.96 -10.88 21.85
CA ASP A 314 1.08 -11.58 20.58
C ASP A 314 0.37 -12.94 20.66
N THR A 315 -0.20 -13.38 19.54
CA THR A 315 -0.79 -14.72 19.44
C THR A 315 0.08 -15.56 18.53
N TRP A 316 0.62 -16.65 19.05
CA TRP A 316 1.40 -17.62 18.29
C TRP A 316 0.53 -18.84 18.05
N THR A 317 0.63 -19.44 16.88
CA THR A 317 -0.15 -20.61 16.47
C THR A 317 0.74 -21.77 16.09
N MET A 318 0.29 -22.98 16.35
CA MET A 318 0.93 -24.18 15.81
C MET A 318 -0.14 -25.07 15.20
N ARG A 319 0.05 -25.44 13.94
CA ARG A 319 -0.73 -26.51 13.32
C ARG A 319 -0.32 -27.87 13.86
N CYS A 320 -1.31 -28.65 14.25
CA CYS A 320 -1.22 -30.05 14.62
C CYS A 320 -1.80 -30.90 13.48
N ARG A 321 -1.55 -32.21 13.50
CA ARG A 321 -2.07 -33.12 12.46
C ARG A 321 -3.58 -33.26 12.51
N ASP A 322 -4.14 -33.20 13.72
CA ASP A 322 -5.57 -33.30 13.95
C ASP A 322 -6.01 -32.56 15.23
N ARG A 323 -7.33 -32.52 15.43
CA ARG A 323 -7.95 -31.88 16.59
C ARG A 323 -7.61 -32.57 17.92
N HIS A 324 -7.28 -33.86 17.89
CA HIS A 324 -6.95 -34.61 19.10
C HIS A 324 -5.54 -34.24 19.58
N GLU A 325 -4.58 -34.16 18.68
CA GLU A 325 -3.22 -33.70 18.95
C GLU A 325 -3.21 -32.24 19.44
N ALA A 326 -3.99 -31.36 18.81
CA ALA A 326 -4.13 -29.98 19.25
C ALA A 326 -4.62 -29.88 20.71
N ARG A 327 -5.66 -30.63 21.07
CA ARG A 327 -6.18 -30.68 22.45
C ARG A 327 -5.17 -31.28 23.42
N ALA A 328 -4.54 -32.38 23.06
CA ALA A 328 -3.52 -33.03 23.88
C ALA A 328 -2.34 -32.10 24.16
N LEU A 329 -1.94 -31.29 23.18
CA LEU A 329 -0.88 -30.30 23.36
C LEU A 329 -1.30 -29.16 24.30
N VAL A 330 -2.51 -28.61 24.15
CA VAL A 330 -3.03 -27.59 25.09
C VAL A 330 -3.02 -28.11 26.52
N GLU A 331 -3.49 -29.34 26.74
CA GLU A 331 -3.47 -29.96 28.07
C GLU A 331 -2.07 -30.19 28.61
N ARG A 332 -1.10 -30.54 27.75
CA ARG A 332 0.32 -30.67 28.15
C ARG A 332 0.90 -29.32 28.56
N ILE A 333 0.60 -28.26 27.80
CA ILE A 333 1.07 -26.91 28.07
C ILE A 333 0.47 -26.40 29.39
N GLU A 334 -0.85 -26.54 29.59
CA GLU A 334 -1.51 -26.10 30.83
C GLU A 334 -1.07 -26.93 32.05
N ARG A 335 -0.82 -28.24 31.89
CA ARG A 335 -0.23 -29.06 32.95
C ARG A 335 1.17 -28.60 33.33
N ALA A 336 2.04 -28.34 32.36
CA ALA A 336 3.39 -27.86 32.60
C ALA A 336 3.39 -26.45 33.23
N ARG A 337 2.44 -25.58 32.83
CA ARG A 337 2.23 -24.27 33.44
C ARG A 337 1.72 -24.36 34.87
N GLY A 338 0.86 -25.33 35.17
CA GLY A 338 0.30 -25.57 36.51
C GLY A 338 1.28 -26.29 37.45
N SER A 339 2.24 -27.05 36.93
CA SER A 339 3.22 -27.80 37.71
C SER A 339 4.42 -26.98 38.19
N ILE A 340 4.28 -25.66 38.35
CA ILE A 340 5.29 -24.79 39.00
C ILE A 340 5.25 -25.05 40.52
N GLY A 341 5.60 -26.28 40.88
CA GLY A 341 6.20 -26.71 42.13
C GLY A 341 7.44 -27.53 41.74
N PRO A 342 8.50 -27.59 42.57
CA PRO A 342 9.81 -28.06 42.15
C PRO A 342 9.74 -29.50 41.63
N PHE A 343 9.88 -29.68 40.32
CA PHE A 343 9.90 -31.00 39.71
C PHE A 343 11.29 -31.60 39.95
N ARG A 344 11.35 -32.66 40.76
CA ARG A 344 12.55 -33.47 40.95
C ARG A 344 12.89 -34.13 39.61
N ASP A 345 14.13 -33.98 39.17
CA ASP A 345 14.69 -34.78 38.08
C ASP A 345 14.53 -36.28 38.40
N ALA A 346 14.05 -37.04 37.42
CA ALA A 346 14.01 -38.49 37.52
C ALA A 346 15.45 -39.03 37.65
N PRO A 347 15.70 -40.05 38.50
CA PRO A 347 17.05 -40.57 38.67
C PRO A 347 17.51 -41.23 37.37
N ALA A 348 18.73 -40.88 36.96
CA ALA A 348 19.43 -41.55 35.87
C ALA A 348 19.54 -43.04 36.19
N SER A 349 18.92 -43.88 35.35
CA SER A 349 19.18 -45.32 35.32
C SER A 349 20.57 -45.54 34.74
N GLY A 350 21.44 -46.17 35.55
CA GLY A 350 22.74 -46.68 35.13
C GLY A 350 22.66 -47.96 34.31
#